data_AF-A0A9D8NCK0-F1
#
_entry.id   AF-A0A9D8NCK0-F1
#
_cell.length_a   1.000
_cell.length_b   1.000
_cell.length_c   1.000
_cell.angle_alpha   90.00
_cell.angle_beta   90.00
_cell.angle_gamma   90.00
#
_symmetry.space_group_name_H-M   'P 1'
#
loop_
_entity.id
_entity.type
_entity.pdbx_description
1 polymer ?
#
loop_
_entity_poly.entity_id
_entity_poly.type
_entity_poly.pdbx_seq_one_letter_code
_entity_poly.pdbx_strand_id
1 'polypeptide(L)'
;MKKFTLILAAMLAVSAMQPVSAQSGMLRSLGNKVTGAAQNAANKGVQNAKEGIKQNAADKAAEKARANVRQGNTWYVSVSTGSARADGTAPTSALKDLQKAIDKAEENDQILVAEGNYLGNMDRGYVECGKFADATHEPGKFISIYGGYSTDFSERDVIKHVTKIQPTDQKFIAPLMNINARRPYGYVGPVGTVVIDGFTFDLGENNRYFVKNVKLEATGTPNEGVLTGRFVEPDANPNYPLEGYSSGDEYALHMDVEGNVRVSNCVFVNCRDYGIMAMMGKGHMEICNNVFVSCRYAACQVRGNVKDSDIEFVSLDFHHNTVMFTWTRTKAFEDMGQGFRFMNGIRTIDVHNNIFGCNSNCGVERVFYEANKELEKLKESNLYDNYYFANKRDLEIASMGAATISVPASRIEEAEQIGPKYEGNKDLPESEKAFIDAIDKPYLEGYMSLKIIQSESYNANSAANQVNRMFGLNQQGSEIVRPSMYCNKYPWEKAKDLFGKVAGYGAQIPE
;
A
#
# COMPACT_ATOMS: atom_id res chain seq x y z
N MET A 1 -20.39 -0.25 61.56
CA MET A 1 -20.14 -1.68 61.82
C MET A 1 -18.95 -2.13 60.98
N LYS A 2 -17.87 -2.61 61.64
CA LYS A 2 -16.87 -3.62 61.23
C LYS A 2 -16.31 -3.53 59.78
N LYS A 3 -15.01 -3.38 59.49
CA LYS A 3 -13.79 -3.87 60.16
C LYS A 3 -12.59 -2.97 59.83
N PHE A 4 -11.93 -2.48 60.88
CA PHE A 4 -10.50 -2.16 60.93
C PHE A 4 -9.80 -3.39 61.52
N THR A 5 -8.69 -3.86 60.94
CA THR A 5 -7.77 -4.82 61.59
C THR A 5 -6.38 -4.54 60.98
N LEU A 6 -5.55 -3.75 61.67
CA LEU A 6 -4.46 -4.19 62.54
C LEU A 6 -3.39 -5.00 61.81
N ILE A 7 -2.18 -4.47 61.72
CA ILE A 7 -0.96 -4.97 62.39
C ILE A 7 0.06 -3.81 62.34
N LEU A 8 0.20 -3.06 63.44
CA LEU A 8 1.41 -2.30 63.73
C LEU A 8 1.43 -1.93 65.23
N ALA A 9 1.86 -2.87 66.08
CA ALA A 9 2.56 -2.62 67.34
C ALA A 9 2.67 -3.93 68.13
N ALA A 10 3.90 -4.41 68.31
CA ALA A 10 4.46 -4.97 69.55
C ALA A 10 5.45 -6.10 69.26
N MET A 11 6.73 -5.75 69.14
CA MET A 11 7.77 -6.47 69.89
C MET A 11 8.72 -5.43 70.49
N LEU A 12 8.63 -5.31 71.82
CA LEU A 12 9.53 -4.56 72.68
C LEU A 12 10.93 -5.18 72.66
N ALA A 13 11.91 -4.28 72.81
CA ALA A 13 13.23 -4.43 73.44
C ALA A 13 13.65 -5.84 73.95
N VAL A 14 14.84 -6.29 73.52
CA VAL A 14 16.02 -6.58 74.38
C VAL A 14 17.19 -7.05 73.50
N SER A 15 18.41 -6.65 73.90
CA SER A 15 19.76 -7.04 73.45
C SER A 15 20.24 -6.42 72.12
N ALA A 16 21.05 -5.34 72.16
CA ALA A 16 22.48 -5.28 72.47
C ALA A 16 23.36 -5.41 71.21
N MET A 17 24.02 -4.29 70.88
CA MET A 17 25.23 -4.14 70.07
C MET A 17 25.18 -4.60 68.60
N GLN A 18 24.81 -3.67 67.70
CA GLN A 18 25.43 -3.57 66.38
C GLN A 18 25.86 -2.11 66.12
N PRO A 19 27.01 -1.88 65.46
CA PRO A 19 27.59 -0.54 65.35
C PRO A 19 26.71 0.41 64.53
N VAL A 20 26.53 1.62 65.07
CA VAL A 20 25.75 2.75 64.52
C VAL A 20 26.14 3.13 63.08
N SER A 21 27.31 2.69 62.59
CA SER A 21 27.74 2.93 61.21
C SER A 21 26.91 2.16 60.16
N ALA A 22 26.40 0.97 60.45
CA ALA A 22 25.67 0.14 59.47
C ALA A 22 24.22 0.60 59.24
N GLN A 23 23.54 1.12 60.26
CA GLN A 23 22.20 1.72 60.11
C GLN A 23 22.23 3.04 59.34
N SER A 24 23.32 3.82 59.46
CA SER A 24 23.48 5.09 58.75
C SER A 24 23.65 4.93 57.22
N GLY A 25 24.31 3.86 56.77
CA GLY A 25 24.51 3.56 55.35
C GLY A 25 23.24 3.06 54.65
N MET A 26 22.43 2.25 55.35
CA MET A 26 21.17 1.73 54.84
C MET A 26 20.11 2.85 54.72
N LEU A 27 20.01 3.73 55.71
CA LEU A 27 19.13 4.92 55.67
C LEU A 27 19.54 5.91 54.57
N ARG A 28 20.84 6.10 54.31
CA ARG A 28 21.32 6.95 53.20
C ARG A 28 21.07 6.33 51.82
N SER A 29 21.21 5.00 51.68
CA SER A 29 20.95 4.33 50.40
C SER A 29 19.46 4.24 50.07
N LEU A 30 18.60 4.06 51.08
CA LEU A 30 17.14 4.19 50.97
C LEU A 30 16.74 5.63 50.66
N GLY A 31 17.33 6.62 51.34
CA GLY A 31 17.10 8.04 51.04
C GLY A 31 17.44 8.40 49.60
N ASN A 32 18.60 7.98 49.10
CA ASN A 32 19.03 8.24 47.72
C ASN A 32 18.21 7.49 46.65
N LYS A 33 17.72 6.28 46.96
CA LYS A 33 16.81 5.54 46.06
C LYS A 33 15.42 6.18 46.01
N VAL A 34 14.91 6.66 47.15
CA VAL A 34 13.61 7.35 47.23
C VAL A 34 13.67 8.71 46.53
N THR A 35 14.75 9.47 46.69
CA THR A 35 14.93 10.76 45.98
C THR A 35 15.11 10.55 44.47
N GLY A 36 15.92 9.56 44.04
CA GLY A 36 16.08 9.24 42.61
C GLY A 36 14.80 8.76 41.94
N ALA A 37 14.00 7.93 42.62
CA ALA A 37 12.70 7.49 42.11
C ALA A 37 11.68 8.64 42.02
N ALA A 38 11.65 9.52 43.03
CA ALA A 38 10.81 10.71 43.02
C ALA A 38 11.19 11.69 41.90
N GLN A 39 12.49 11.85 41.64
CA GLN A 39 13.01 12.75 40.59
C GLN A 39 12.75 12.20 39.18
N ASN A 40 12.85 10.88 38.99
CA ASN A 40 12.46 10.22 37.74
C ASN A 40 10.96 10.28 37.48
N ALA A 41 10.12 10.10 38.51
CA ALA A 41 8.67 10.24 38.40
C ALA A 41 8.27 11.69 38.07
N ALA A 42 8.93 12.68 38.70
CA ALA A 42 8.73 14.09 38.39
C ALA A 42 9.15 14.43 36.94
N ASN A 43 10.30 13.93 36.48
CA ASN A 43 10.77 14.14 35.11
C ASN A 43 9.84 13.50 34.07
N LYS A 44 9.31 12.30 34.36
CA LYS A 44 8.33 11.63 33.50
C LYS A 44 7.00 12.38 33.47
N GLY A 45 6.54 12.89 34.61
CA GLY A 45 5.36 13.75 34.68
C GLY A 45 5.54 15.06 33.90
N VAL A 46 6.72 15.68 33.94
CA VAL A 46 7.03 16.90 33.19
C VAL A 46 7.13 16.63 31.69
N GLN A 47 7.69 15.49 31.27
CA GLN A 47 7.71 15.10 29.84
C GLN A 47 6.31 14.82 29.31
N ASN A 48 5.52 14.01 30.02
CA ASN A 48 4.13 13.73 29.65
C ASN A 48 3.28 15.01 29.62
N ALA A 49 3.53 15.96 30.52
CA ALA A 49 2.87 17.27 30.48
C ALA A 49 3.31 18.11 29.28
N LYS A 50 4.59 18.08 28.89
CA LYS A 50 5.08 18.77 27.69
C LYS A 50 4.54 18.14 26.40
N GLU A 51 4.44 16.82 26.33
CA GLU A 51 3.81 16.09 25.23
C GLU A 51 2.32 16.40 25.16
N GLY A 52 1.61 16.37 26.30
CA GLY A 52 0.20 16.74 26.37
C GLY A 52 -0.06 18.20 25.99
N ILE A 53 0.85 19.13 26.30
CA ILE A 53 0.76 20.53 25.87
C ILE A 53 1.03 20.67 24.37
N LYS A 54 2.00 19.93 23.81
CA LYS A 54 2.26 19.89 22.36
C LYS A 54 1.09 19.29 21.58
N GLN A 55 0.52 18.17 22.06
CA GLN A 55 -0.66 17.53 21.49
C GLN A 55 -1.85 18.49 21.52
N ASN A 56 -2.16 19.09 22.68
CA ASN A 56 -3.26 20.07 22.79
C ASN A 56 -3.03 21.32 21.93
N ALA A 57 -1.78 21.75 21.72
CA ALA A 57 -1.48 22.87 20.84
C ALA A 57 -1.63 22.49 19.35
N ALA A 58 -1.25 21.27 18.98
CA ALA A 58 -1.46 20.71 17.64
C ALA A 58 -2.96 20.48 17.35
N ASP A 59 -3.70 19.93 18.32
CA ASP A 59 -5.14 19.69 18.23
C ASP A 59 -5.90 21.01 18.12
N LYS A 60 -5.55 22.04 18.92
CA LYS A 60 -6.14 23.37 18.81
C LYS A 60 -5.74 24.09 17.52
N ALA A 61 -4.53 23.87 17.01
CA ALA A 61 -4.13 24.40 15.71
C ALA A 61 -4.87 23.71 14.55
N ALA A 62 -5.08 22.40 14.64
CA ALA A 62 -5.88 21.61 13.71
C ALA A 62 -7.37 21.98 13.76
N GLU A 63 -7.92 22.20 14.96
CA GLU A 63 -9.31 22.64 15.17
C GLU A 63 -9.53 24.06 14.63
N LYS A 64 -8.56 24.96 14.82
CA LYS A 64 -8.60 26.33 14.28
C LYS A 64 -8.35 26.37 12.76
N ALA A 65 -7.62 25.40 12.21
CA ALA A 65 -7.48 25.20 10.77
C ALA A 65 -8.76 24.62 10.14
N ARG A 66 -9.42 23.67 10.82
CA ARG A 66 -10.72 23.10 10.43
C ARG A 66 -11.84 24.17 10.44
N ALA A 67 -11.81 25.10 11.39
CA ALA A 67 -12.81 26.16 11.53
C ALA A 67 -12.78 27.24 10.41
N ASN A 68 -11.79 27.24 9.52
CA ASN A 68 -11.66 28.19 8.40
C ASN A 68 -11.51 27.52 7.02
N VAL A 69 -11.81 26.21 6.90
CA VAL A 69 -11.84 25.56 5.59
C VAL A 69 -13.06 26.07 4.82
N ARG A 70 -12.82 26.88 3.79
CA ARG A 70 -13.85 27.23 2.80
C ARG A 70 -14.41 25.93 2.25
N GLN A 71 -15.73 25.74 2.33
CA GLN A 71 -16.39 24.62 1.68
C GLN A 71 -16.15 24.74 0.17
N GLY A 72 -15.43 23.78 -0.40
CA GLY A 72 -15.15 23.75 -1.84
C GLY A 72 -16.42 23.51 -2.65
N ASN A 73 -16.34 23.80 -3.94
CA ASN A 73 -17.41 23.54 -4.88
C ASN A 73 -17.54 22.03 -5.15
N THR A 74 -18.74 21.62 -5.54
CA THR A 74 -19.00 20.26 -6.05
C THR A 74 -19.10 20.29 -7.56
N TRP A 75 -18.33 19.43 -8.22
CA TRP A 75 -18.35 19.21 -9.66
C TRP A 75 -18.97 17.86 -9.98
N TYR A 76 -19.79 17.80 -11.03
CA TYR A 76 -20.45 16.58 -11.50
C TYR A 76 -19.86 16.14 -12.83
N VAL A 77 -19.50 14.85 -12.94
CA VAL A 77 -18.89 14.27 -14.14
C VAL A 77 -19.64 13.01 -14.55
N SER A 78 -20.07 12.96 -15.80
CA SER A 78 -20.71 11.79 -16.40
C SER A 78 -20.29 11.64 -17.86
N VAL A 79 -19.58 10.57 -18.20
CA VAL A 79 -19.19 10.31 -19.59
C VAL A 79 -20.38 10.04 -20.51
N SER A 80 -21.48 9.53 -19.96
CA SER A 80 -22.66 9.10 -20.71
C SER A 80 -23.67 10.22 -20.94
N THR A 81 -23.91 11.06 -19.92
CA THR A 81 -24.94 12.12 -19.93
C THR A 81 -24.35 13.54 -19.92
N GLY A 82 -23.07 13.68 -19.56
CA GLY A 82 -22.40 14.98 -19.49
C GLY A 82 -22.05 15.57 -20.84
N SER A 83 -21.74 16.87 -20.84
CA SER A 83 -21.35 17.61 -22.04
C SER A 83 -20.00 18.30 -21.86
N ALA A 84 -19.20 18.29 -22.93
CA ALA A 84 -17.94 19.02 -22.97
C ALA A 84 -18.14 20.55 -22.84
N ARG A 85 -19.35 21.08 -23.02
CA ARG A 85 -19.66 22.51 -22.90
C ARG A 85 -20.40 22.87 -21.61
N ALA A 86 -20.74 21.89 -20.77
CA ALA A 86 -21.46 22.14 -19.53
C ALA A 86 -20.58 22.88 -18.51
N ASP A 87 -21.22 23.49 -17.49
CA ASP A 87 -20.48 24.18 -16.43
C ASP A 87 -19.90 23.20 -15.42
N GLY A 88 -20.59 22.09 -15.13
CA GLY A 88 -20.22 21.06 -14.16
C GLY A 88 -20.80 21.24 -12.77
N THR A 89 -21.66 22.23 -12.53
CA THR A 89 -22.06 22.67 -11.17
C THR A 89 -23.32 21.99 -10.62
N ALA A 90 -24.02 21.22 -11.46
CA ALA A 90 -25.19 20.44 -11.07
C ALA A 90 -25.25 19.10 -11.84
N PRO A 91 -25.99 18.08 -11.35
CA PRO A 91 -26.18 16.82 -12.06
C PRO A 91 -26.66 16.98 -13.51
N THR A 92 -27.59 17.91 -13.75
CA THR A 92 -28.17 18.20 -15.09
C THR A 92 -27.21 18.94 -16.02
N SER A 93 -26.12 19.50 -15.48
CA SER A 93 -25.06 20.20 -16.21
C SER A 93 -23.70 19.55 -16.00
N ALA A 94 -23.67 18.22 -15.81
CA ALA A 94 -22.44 17.47 -15.60
C ALA A 94 -21.46 17.63 -16.78
N LEU A 95 -20.17 17.67 -16.45
CA LEU A 95 -19.09 17.62 -17.42
C LEU A 95 -18.96 16.21 -17.98
N LYS A 96 -18.62 16.08 -19.27
CA LYS A 96 -18.35 14.77 -19.87
C LYS A 96 -17.02 14.15 -19.41
N ASP A 97 -16.03 15.00 -19.20
CA ASP A 97 -14.62 14.63 -19.06
C ASP A 97 -14.11 14.92 -17.65
N LEU A 98 -13.48 13.91 -17.02
CA LEU A 98 -12.92 14.01 -15.67
C LEU A 98 -11.72 14.96 -15.60
N GLN A 99 -10.85 14.94 -16.62
CA GLN A 99 -9.71 15.87 -16.69
C GLN A 99 -10.20 17.32 -16.68
N LYS A 100 -11.28 17.63 -17.41
CA LYS A 100 -11.84 18.98 -17.43
C LYS A 100 -12.38 19.44 -16.06
N ALA A 101 -12.99 18.53 -15.29
CA ALA A 101 -13.43 18.84 -13.93
C ALA A 101 -12.23 19.09 -13.00
N ILE A 102 -11.19 18.26 -13.10
CA ILE A 102 -9.93 18.43 -12.37
C ILE A 102 -9.28 19.77 -12.72
N ASP A 103 -9.23 20.14 -14.00
CA ASP A 103 -8.63 21.40 -14.45
C ASP A 103 -9.34 22.63 -13.85
N LYS A 104 -10.67 22.55 -13.70
CA LYS A 104 -11.52 23.60 -13.09
C LYS A 104 -11.48 23.62 -11.56
N ALA A 105 -11.23 22.49 -10.92
CA ALA A 105 -11.33 22.36 -9.48
C ALA A 105 -10.23 23.17 -8.76
N GLU A 106 -10.65 23.87 -7.72
CA GLU A 106 -9.80 24.59 -6.77
C GLU A 106 -9.59 23.78 -5.48
N GLU A 107 -8.78 24.30 -4.57
CA GLU A 107 -8.49 23.64 -3.30
C GLU A 107 -9.75 23.35 -2.48
N ASN A 108 -9.85 22.12 -1.96
CA ASN A 108 -10.97 21.57 -1.21
C ASN A 108 -12.25 21.32 -2.03
N ASP A 109 -12.22 21.50 -3.35
CA ASP A 109 -13.33 21.09 -4.22
C ASP A 109 -13.50 19.57 -4.23
N GLN A 110 -14.73 19.15 -4.52
CA GLN A 110 -15.11 17.75 -4.67
C GLN A 110 -15.59 17.49 -6.10
N ILE A 111 -15.24 16.32 -6.65
CA ILE A 111 -15.68 15.86 -7.96
C ILE A 111 -16.43 14.54 -7.78
N LEU A 112 -17.71 14.54 -8.12
CA LEU A 112 -18.58 13.36 -8.12
C LEU A 112 -18.62 12.79 -9.52
N VAL A 113 -18.30 11.50 -9.66
CA VAL A 113 -18.11 10.84 -10.94
C VAL A 113 -19.11 9.70 -11.08
N ALA A 114 -19.96 9.79 -12.10
CA ALA A 114 -20.90 8.74 -12.44
C ALA A 114 -20.19 7.51 -13.01
N GLU A 115 -20.89 6.38 -13.05
CA GLU A 115 -20.44 5.15 -13.69
C GLU A 115 -20.02 5.39 -15.14
N GLY A 116 -18.97 4.68 -15.56
CA GLY A 116 -18.38 4.84 -16.90
C GLY A 116 -16.88 4.63 -16.93
N ASN A 117 -16.30 4.70 -18.13
CA ASN A 117 -14.86 4.63 -18.37
C ASN A 117 -14.30 6.02 -18.67
N TYR A 118 -13.31 6.47 -17.90
CA TYR A 118 -12.75 7.82 -17.97
C TYR A 118 -11.28 7.75 -18.34
N LEU A 119 -10.95 8.11 -19.59
CA LEU A 119 -9.60 7.96 -20.17
C LEU A 119 -8.83 9.30 -20.24
N GLY A 120 -9.32 10.31 -19.53
CA GLY A 120 -8.79 11.68 -19.56
C GLY A 120 -9.05 12.40 -20.88
N ASN A 121 -8.42 13.57 -21.02
CA ASN A 121 -8.67 14.46 -22.16
C ASN A 121 -8.44 13.75 -23.50
N MET A 122 -9.45 13.78 -24.37
CA MET A 122 -9.44 13.15 -25.70
C MET A 122 -9.12 11.65 -25.68
N ASP A 123 -9.51 10.96 -24.60
CA ASP A 123 -9.30 9.51 -24.43
C ASP A 123 -7.83 9.08 -24.53
N ARG A 124 -6.91 9.92 -24.03
CA ARG A 124 -5.46 9.67 -24.06
C ARG A 124 -5.00 8.46 -23.25
N GLY A 125 -5.86 7.92 -22.38
CA GLY A 125 -5.63 6.71 -21.59
C GLY A 125 -5.30 6.95 -20.12
N TYR A 126 -5.15 8.22 -19.69
CA TYR A 126 -4.78 8.56 -18.32
C TYR A 126 -5.31 9.92 -17.85
N VAL A 127 -5.47 10.05 -16.54
CA VAL A 127 -5.96 11.24 -15.83
C VAL A 127 -4.86 11.86 -14.97
N GLU A 128 -4.79 13.19 -14.94
CA GLU A 128 -3.71 13.92 -14.27
C GLU A 128 -4.28 15.04 -13.38
N CYS A 129 -4.05 14.93 -12.07
CA CYS A 129 -4.38 15.96 -11.09
C CYS A 129 -3.10 16.66 -10.63
N GLY A 130 -2.90 17.89 -11.12
CA GLY A 130 -1.62 18.59 -10.97
C GLY A 130 -0.58 18.05 -11.97
N LYS A 131 0.29 18.92 -12.48
CA LYS A 131 1.23 18.53 -13.54
C LYS A 131 2.37 17.66 -13.04
N PHE A 132 2.82 16.72 -13.88
CA PHE A 132 4.07 16.00 -13.68
C PHE A 132 5.29 16.95 -13.63
N ALA A 133 6.21 16.69 -12.70
CA ALA A 133 7.58 17.22 -12.67
C ALA A 133 7.80 18.74 -12.41
N ASP A 134 6.79 19.54 -12.07
CA ASP A 134 6.98 20.95 -11.70
C ASP A 134 6.31 21.33 -10.36
N ALA A 135 6.66 20.60 -9.30
CA ALA A 135 6.29 20.95 -7.91
C ALA A 135 6.95 22.27 -7.43
N THR A 136 7.85 22.85 -8.22
CA THR A 136 8.53 24.12 -7.92
C THR A 136 7.72 25.34 -8.32
N HIS A 137 6.90 25.27 -9.37
CA HIS A 137 6.17 26.44 -9.88
C HIS A 137 4.65 26.28 -9.96
N GLU A 138 4.11 25.06 -9.85
CA GLU A 138 2.66 24.85 -9.78
C GLU A 138 2.22 24.38 -8.38
N PRO A 139 1.25 25.05 -7.75
CA PRO A 139 0.71 24.61 -6.47
C PRO A 139 -0.01 23.27 -6.66
N GLY A 140 0.30 22.29 -5.82
CA GLY A 140 -0.39 21.00 -5.81
C GLY A 140 -1.89 21.14 -5.61
N LYS A 141 -2.66 20.20 -6.18
CA LYS A 141 -4.13 20.20 -6.12
C LYS A 141 -4.63 19.29 -5.00
N PHE A 142 -5.17 19.90 -3.95
CA PHE A 142 -5.80 19.22 -2.83
C PHE A 142 -7.31 19.15 -3.06
N ILE A 143 -7.76 18.11 -3.77
CA ILE A 143 -9.16 17.90 -4.14
C ILE A 143 -9.60 16.48 -3.80
N SER A 144 -10.91 16.28 -3.71
CA SER A 144 -11.52 14.97 -3.45
C SER A 144 -12.31 14.48 -4.66
N ILE A 145 -12.10 13.24 -5.07
CA ILE A 145 -12.70 12.65 -6.26
C ILE A 145 -13.40 11.34 -5.85
N TYR A 146 -14.71 11.29 -6.06
CA TYR A 146 -15.58 10.19 -5.65
C TYR A 146 -16.27 9.56 -6.87
N GLY A 147 -15.87 8.35 -7.21
CA GLY A 147 -16.60 7.47 -8.13
C GLY A 147 -17.77 6.76 -7.45
N GLY A 148 -18.51 5.97 -8.22
CA GLY A 148 -19.59 5.15 -7.70
C GLY A 148 -20.99 5.73 -7.87
N TYR A 149 -21.17 6.81 -8.62
CA TYR A 149 -22.50 7.43 -8.78
C TYR A 149 -23.27 6.82 -9.96
N SER A 150 -24.58 6.66 -9.79
CA SER A 150 -25.53 6.48 -10.89
C SER A 150 -25.43 7.64 -11.91
N THR A 151 -25.81 7.41 -13.16
CA THR A 151 -25.73 8.43 -14.23
C THR A 151 -26.55 9.72 -13.98
N ASP A 152 -27.54 9.66 -13.09
CA ASP A 152 -28.34 10.81 -12.65
C ASP A 152 -27.94 11.36 -11.26
N PHE A 153 -26.91 10.75 -10.64
CA PHE A 153 -26.38 11.09 -9.31
C PHE A 153 -27.39 10.92 -8.16
N SER A 154 -28.47 10.17 -8.36
CA SER A 154 -29.49 9.93 -7.32
C SER A 154 -29.04 8.92 -6.25
N GLU A 155 -28.13 8.03 -6.63
CA GLU A 155 -27.59 6.96 -5.80
C GLU A 155 -26.07 6.88 -5.98
N ARG A 156 -25.36 6.58 -4.87
CA ARG A 156 -23.96 6.19 -4.88
C ARG A 156 -23.83 4.77 -4.33
N ASP A 157 -23.26 3.89 -5.13
CA ASP A 157 -22.89 2.52 -4.78
C ASP A 157 -21.70 2.13 -5.66
N VAL A 158 -20.52 2.00 -5.07
CA VAL A 158 -19.27 1.78 -5.82
C VAL A 158 -19.19 0.39 -6.48
N ILE A 159 -19.95 -0.59 -5.96
CA ILE A 159 -19.97 -1.95 -6.51
C ILE A 159 -20.90 -2.01 -7.71
N LYS A 160 -22.06 -1.35 -7.62
CA LYS A 160 -23.11 -1.29 -8.63
C LYS A 160 -22.79 -0.32 -9.76
N HIS A 161 -22.41 0.92 -9.44
CA HIS A 161 -22.19 2.00 -10.39
C HIS A 161 -20.70 2.21 -10.65
N VAL A 162 -20.10 1.32 -11.44
CA VAL A 162 -18.64 1.26 -11.61
C VAL A 162 -18.09 2.49 -12.35
N THR A 163 -17.26 3.26 -11.65
CA THR A 163 -16.38 4.28 -12.25
C THR A 163 -15.00 3.65 -12.49
N LYS A 164 -14.54 3.63 -13.75
CA LYS A 164 -13.27 2.97 -14.11
C LYS A 164 -12.35 3.83 -14.97
N ILE A 165 -11.07 3.50 -14.89
CA ILE A 165 -10.02 3.93 -15.83
C ILE A 165 -9.44 2.64 -16.41
N GLN A 166 -9.89 2.30 -17.62
CA GLN A 166 -9.56 1.05 -18.30
C GLN A 166 -9.24 1.33 -19.78
N PRO A 167 -7.98 1.67 -20.11
CA PRO A 167 -7.56 1.81 -21.49
C PRO A 167 -7.56 0.46 -22.20
N THR A 168 -7.66 0.50 -23.54
CA THR A 168 -7.71 -0.69 -24.40
C THR A 168 -6.63 -0.60 -25.48
N ASP A 169 -6.70 0.42 -26.33
CA ASP A 169 -5.85 0.64 -27.50
C ASP A 169 -5.01 1.92 -27.44
N GLN A 170 -4.87 2.51 -26.25
CA GLN A 170 -4.06 3.70 -26.02
C GLN A 170 -2.59 3.34 -25.77
N LYS A 171 -1.65 4.09 -26.37
CA LYS A 171 -0.22 4.04 -26.01
C LYS A 171 0.08 5.27 -25.19
N PHE A 172 0.46 5.07 -23.94
CA PHE A 172 0.90 6.13 -23.04
C PHE A 172 2.08 5.60 -22.21
N ILE A 173 2.88 6.51 -21.67
CA ILE A 173 3.92 6.19 -20.69
C ILE A 173 3.63 7.09 -19.49
N ALA A 174 2.58 6.72 -18.77
CA ALA A 174 2.07 7.47 -17.64
C ALA A 174 1.28 6.53 -16.72
N PRO A 175 1.19 6.84 -15.43
CA PRO A 175 0.20 6.25 -14.54
C PRO A 175 -1.23 6.37 -15.10
N LEU A 176 -2.13 5.40 -14.84
CA LEU A 176 -3.55 5.56 -15.19
C LEU A 176 -4.14 6.82 -14.54
N MET A 177 -3.74 7.08 -13.30
CA MET A 177 -4.01 8.34 -12.63
C MET A 177 -2.78 8.83 -11.87
N ASN A 178 -2.50 10.12 -11.98
CA ASN A 178 -1.47 10.80 -11.21
C ASN A 178 -2.07 11.92 -10.36
N ILE A 179 -1.65 11.98 -9.10
CA ILE A 179 -2.02 13.05 -8.16
C ILE A 179 -0.76 13.75 -7.67
N ASN A 180 -0.65 15.04 -7.93
CA ASN A 180 0.36 15.92 -7.37
C ASN A 180 -0.32 16.94 -6.45
N ALA A 181 -0.14 16.76 -5.14
CA ALA A 181 -0.68 17.61 -4.09
C ALA A 181 0.40 17.96 -3.08
N ARG A 182 1.43 18.68 -3.54
CA ARG A 182 2.52 19.23 -2.71
C ARG A 182 2.44 20.74 -2.60
N ARG A 183 2.76 21.28 -1.42
CA ARG A 183 3.03 22.70 -1.29
C ARG A 183 4.47 23.03 -1.67
N PRO A 184 4.73 24.26 -2.16
CA PRO A 184 6.08 24.73 -2.40
C PRO A 184 6.94 24.67 -1.13
N TYR A 185 8.25 24.50 -1.33
CA TYR A 185 9.22 24.49 -0.23
C TYR A 185 9.13 25.77 0.62
N GLY A 186 9.03 25.60 1.94
CA GLY A 186 8.94 26.72 2.89
C GLY A 186 7.53 27.27 3.10
N TYR A 187 6.49 26.67 2.50
CA TYR A 187 5.11 27.01 2.80
C TYR A 187 4.81 26.83 4.30
N VAL A 188 4.19 27.84 4.92
CA VAL A 188 3.74 27.83 6.31
C VAL A 188 2.22 28.02 6.31
N GLY A 189 1.49 26.92 6.46
CA GLY A 189 0.03 26.90 6.48
C GLY A 189 -0.51 25.47 6.60
N PRO A 190 -1.84 25.30 6.73
CA PRO A 190 -2.43 23.97 6.76
C PRO A 190 -2.21 23.24 5.43
N VAL A 191 -1.89 21.97 5.54
CA VAL A 191 -1.83 21.03 4.41
C VAL A 191 -3.26 20.58 4.08
N GLY A 192 -3.57 20.46 2.78
CA GLY A 192 -4.93 20.21 2.31
C GLY A 192 -5.35 18.74 2.41
N THR A 193 -6.52 18.44 1.87
CA THR A 193 -7.09 17.08 1.82
C THR A 193 -7.09 16.55 0.38
N VAL A 194 -6.70 15.30 0.20
CA VAL A 194 -6.84 14.55 -1.05
C VAL A 194 -7.65 13.29 -0.78
N VAL A 195 -8.69 13.04 -1.57
CA VAL A 195 -9.46 11.79 -1.51
C VAL A 195 -9.59 11.21 -2.90
N ILE A 196 -9.29 9.92 -3.04
CA ILE A 196 -9.63 9.12 -4.22
C ILE A 196 -10.48 7.95 -3.74
N ASP A 197 -11.75 7.92 -4.13
CA ASP A 197 -12.70 6.95 -3.60
C ASP A 197 -13.56 6.31 -4.69
N GLY A 198 -13.68 4.98 -4.70
CA GLY A 198 -14.67 4.28 -5.53
C GLY A 198 -14.29 4.11 -7.00
N PHE A 199 -13.00 3.99 -7.31
CA PHE A 199 -12.51 3.80 -8.69
C PHE A 199 -12.01 2.37 -8.94
N THR A 200 -12.24 1.87 -10.16
CA THR A 200 -11.56 0.67 -10.68
C THR A 200 -10.45 1.08 -11.65
N PHE A 201 -9.21 0.76 -11.31
CA PHE A 201 -8.03 0.90 -12.16
C PHE A 201 -7.69 -0.46 -12.76
N ASP A 202 -7.85 -0.60 -14.08
CA ASP A 202 -7.61 -1.87 -14.77
C ASP A 202 -6.78 -1.68 -16.04
N LEU A 203 -5.61 -2.34 -16.08
CA LEU A 203 -4.74 -2.38 -17.26
C LEU A 203 -4.92 -3.66 -18.08
N GLY A 204 -5.85 -4.54 -17.72
CA GLY A 204 -6.00 -5.87 -18.30
C GLY A 204 -6.20 -5.89 -19.82
N GLU A 205 -6.94 -4.94 -20.39
CA GLU A 205 -7.11 -4.88 -21.85
C GLU A 205 -5.93 -4.18 -22.56
N ASN A 206 -5.22 -3.31 -21.85
CA ASN A 206 -4.09 -2.58 -22.42
C ASN A 206 -2.79 -3.40 -22.37
N ASN A 207 -2.56 -4.13 -21.27
CA ASN A 207 -1.40 -4.99 -21.10
C ASN A 207 -1.28 -6.02 -22.22
N ARG A 208 -0.04 -6.34 -22.60
CA ARG A 208 0.25 -7.33 -23.62
C ARG A 208 0.43 -8.72 -23.02
N TYR A 209 -0.30 -9.68 -23.57
CA TYR A 209 -0.29 -11.09 -23.16
C TYR A 209 0.01 -11.99 -24.35
N PHE A 210 0.48 -13.21 -24.07
CA PHE A 210 0.36 -14.28 -25.06
C PHE A 210 -1.12 -14.63 -25.27
N VAL A 211 -1.50 -14.92 -26.51
CA VAL A 211 -2.82 -15.52 -26.77
C VAL A 211 -2.90 -16.84 -26.00
N LYS A 212 -4.02 -17.03 -25.29
CA LYS A 212 -4.31 -18.23 -24.52
C LYS A 212 -4.11 -19.51 -25.34
N ASN A 213 -3.31 -20.45 -24.82
CA ASN A 213 -3.11 -21.76 -25.43
C ASN A 213 -2.58 -22.79 -24.42
N VAL A 214 -3.45 -23.62 -23.84
CA VAL A 214 -3.05 -24.65 -22.84
C VAL A 214 -2.13 -25.74 -23.40
N LYS A 215 -2.07 -25.91 -24.73
CA LYS A 215 -1.23 -26.93 -25.37
C LYS A 215 0.21 -26.46 -25.61
N LEU A 216 0.48 -25.18 -25.39
CA LEU A 216 1.77 -24.58 -25.68
C LEU A 216 2.37 -23.98 -24.41
N GLU A 217 3.30 -24.70 -23.79
CA GLU A 217 3.93 -24.29 -22.52
C GLU A 217 4.51 -22.87 -22.54
N ALA A 218 4.98 -22.39 -23.71
CA ALA A 218 5.56 -21.06 -23.86
C ALA A 218 4.58 -19.91 -23.54
N THR A 219 3.27 -20.14 -23.69
CA THR A 219 2.24 -19.14 -23.40
C THR A 219 1.86 -19.08 -21.93
N GLY A 220 2.35 -19.98 -21.06
CA GLY A 220 2.03 -19.96 -19.63
C GLY A 220 0.53 -19.88 -19.34
N THR A 221 -0.24 -20.78 -19.97
CA THR A 221 -1.69 -20.86 -19.82
C THR A 221 -2.02 -22.08 -18.95
N PRO A 222 -2.30 -21.92 -17.65
CA PRO A 222 -2.41 -23.05 -16.73
C PRO A 222 -3.66 -23.92 -16.94
N ASN A 223 -4.76 -23.34 -17.43
CA ASN A 223 -6.01 -24.06 -17.69
C ASN A 223 -6.89 -23.30 -18.70
N GLU A 224 -7.99 -23.94 -19.13
CA GLU A 224 -8.94 -23.35 -20.10
C GLU A 224 -9.87 -22.29 -19.50
N GLY A 225 -9.81 -22.01 -18.19
CA GLY A 225 -10.64 -20.98 -17.57
C GLY A 225 -9.96 -19.63 -17.45
N VAL A 226 -8.62 -19.55 -17.48
CA VAL A 226 -7.92 -18.25 -17.48
C VAL A 226 -8.19 -17.47 -18.77
N LEU A 227 -8.19 -16.13 -18.68
CA LEU A 227 -8.58 -15.27 -19.80
C LEU A 227 -7.51 -15.20 -20.89
N THR A 228 -6.24 -15.15 -20.51
CA THR A 228 -5.10 -14.95 -21.42
C THR A 228 -3.98 -15.94 -21.12
N GLY A 229 -2.97 -16.02 -22.00
CA GLY A 229 -1.65 -16.51 -21.63
C GLY A 229 -0.93 -15.56 -20.66
N ARG A 230 0.27 -15.94 -20.26
CA ARG A 230 1.11 -15.13 -19.38
C ARG A 230 1.37 -13.76 -19.99
N PHE A 231 1.67 -12.82 -19.12
CA PHE A 231 2.10 -11.48 -19.49
C PHE A 231 3.39 -11.47 -20.31
N VAL A 232 3.51 -10.47 -21.18
CA VAL A 232 4.70 -10.19 -21.98
C VAL A 232 5.48 -9.05 -21.35
N GLU A 233 6.69 -9.38 -20.89
CA GLU A 233 7.65 -8.42 -20.32
C GLU A 233 8.02 -7.33 -21.35
N PRO A 234 8.31 -6.08 -20.92
CA PRO A 234 8.58 -4.95 -21.82
C PRO A 234 9.59 -5.21 -22.93
N ASP A 235 10.69 -5.88 -22.59
CA ASP A 235 11.81 -6.16 -23.50
C ASP A 235 11.72 -7.54 -24.17
N ALA A 236 10.63 -8.29 -23.93
CA ALA A 236 10.46 -9.59 -24.55
C ALA A 236 10.15 -9.44 -26.05
N ASN A 237 10.84 -10.24 -26.87
CA ASN A 237 10.55 -10.39 -28.30
C ASN A 237 9.95 -11.78 -28.59
N PRO A 238 8.66 -11.98 -28.28
CA PRO A 238 8.02 -13.29 -28.43
C PRO A 238 7.73 -13.65 -29.89
N ASN A 239 7.95 -14.92 -30.24
CA ASN A 239 7.65 -15.49 -31.56
C ASN A 239 6.27 -16.19 -31.62
N TYR A 240 5.36 -15.85 -30.72
CA TYR A 240 4.02 -16.47 -30.62
C TYR A 240 2.94 -15.40 -30.71
N PRO A 241 1.68 -15.77 -31.08
CA PRO A 241 0.57 -14.82 -31.13
C PRO A 241 0.34 -14.11 -29.79
N LEU A 242 0.04 -12.82 -29.88
CA LEU A 242 -0.15 -11.93 -28.73
C LEU A 242 -1.48 -11.20 -28.83
N GLU A 243 -1.97 -10.76 -27.68
CA GLU A 243 -3.13 -9.89 -27.54
C GLU A 243 -2.83 -8.75 -26.57
N GLY A 244 -3.71 -7.76 -26.52
CA GLY A 244 -3.45 -6.49 -25.84
C GLY A 244 -2.52 -5.57 -26.63
N TYR A 245 -2.10 -4.46 -26.03
CA TYR A 245 -1.64 -3.30 -26.80
C TYR A 245 -0.29 -2.71 -26.35
N SER A 246 -0.14 -2.39 -25.06
CA SER A 246 1.07 -1.78 -24.49
C SER A 246 2.00 -2.81 -23.85
N SER A 247 3.30 -2.55 -24.01
CA SER A 247 4.36 -3.23 -23.26
C SER A 247 5.16 -2.26 -22.36
N GLY A 248 4.75 -0.99 -22.23
CA GLY A 248 5.44 0.00 -21.39
C GLY A 248 5.08 -0.16 -19.92
N ASP A 249 6.03 0.06 -19.00
CA ASP A 249 5.80 -0.06 -17.56
C ASP A 249 5.05 1.18 -17.01
N GLU A 250 3.92 0.94 -16.32
CA GLU A 250 2.99 1.98 -15.87
C GLU A 250 2.44 1.69 -14.45
N TYR A 251 2.28 2.74 -13.65
CA TYR A 251 1.59 2.66 -12.34
C TYR A 251 0.07 2.73 -12.54
N ALA A 252 -0.73 2.07 -11.69
CA ALA A 252 -2.17 2.34 -11.71
C ALA A 252 -2.45 3.72 -11.08
N LEU A 253 -2.08 3.92 -9.82
CA LEU A 253 -2.17 5.22 -9.16
C LEU A 253 -0.79 5.66 -8.68
N HIS A 254 -0.36 6.83 -9.18
CA HIS A 254 0.84 7.52 -8.70
C HIS A 254 0.46 8.75 -7.89
N MET A 255 1.15 8.97 -6.78
CA MET A 255 0.87 10.11 -5.90
C MET A 255 2.17 10.76 -5.40
N ASP A 256 2.31 12.07 -5.54
CA ASP A 256 3.25 12.88 -4.75
C ASP A 256 2.44 13.91 -3.98
N VAL A 257 2.28 13.65 -2.69
CA VAL A 257 1.21 14.27 -1.89
C VAL A 257 1.68 14.56 -0.48
N GLU A 258 0.99 15.47 0.19
CA GLU A 258 1.12 15.73 1.62
C GLU A 258 -0.25 16.12 2.21
N GLY A 259 -0.35 16.25 3.52
CA GLY A 259 -1.60 16.54 4.20
C GLY A 259 -2.42 15.32 4.56
N ASN A 260 -3.74 15.44 4.50
CA ASN A 260 -4.65 14.35 4.83
C ASN A 260 -5.06 13.66 3.54
N VAL A 261 -4.53 12.47 3.31
CA VAL A 261 -4.72 11.74 2.06
C VAL A 261 -5.49 10.46 2.35
N ARG A 262 -6.54 10.19 1.56
CA ARG A 262 -7.30 8.95 1.64
C ARG A 262 -7.47 8.32 0.27
N VAL A 263 -7.16 7.02 0.18
CA VAL A 263 -7.48 6.18 -0.98
C VAL A 263 -8.36 5.04 -0.50
N SER A 264 -9.64 5.05 -0.88
CA SER A 264 -10.60 4.06 -0.38
C SER A 264 -11.57 3.50 -1.40
N ASN A 265 -12.10 2.31 -1.11
CA ASN A 265 -13.13 1.66 -1.93
C ASN A 265 -12.72 1.46 -3.39
N CYS A 266 -11.41 1.40 -3.67
CA CYS A 266 -10.89 1.25 -5.02
C CYS A 266 -10.55 -0.20 -5.33
N VAL A 267 -10.54 -0.53 -6.62
CA VAL A 267 -10.08 -1.81 -7.17
C VAL A 267 -8.88 -1.54 -8.06
N PHE A 268 -7.75 -2.14 -7.75
CA PHE A 268 -6.52 -2.12 -8.54
C PHE A 268 -6.31 -3.51 -9.10
N VAL A 269 -6.47 -3.67 -10.41
CA VAL A 269 -6.43 -4.98 -11.04
C VAL A 269 -5.63 -5.00 -12.32
N ASN A 270 -4.93 -6.11 -12.54
CA ASN A 270 -4.02 -6.30 -13.68
C ASN A 270 -2.95 -5.18 -13.76
N CYS A 271 -2.54 -4.60 -12.64
CA CYS A 271 -1.62 -3.46 -12.65
C CYS A 271 -0.24 -3.90 -13.12
N ARG A 272 0.34 -3.14 -14.06
CA ARG A 272 1.58 -3.51 -14.70
C ARG A 272 2.81 -3.31 -13.81
N ASP A 273 2.83 -2.30 -12.97
CA ASP A 273 3.87 -2.15 -11.94
C ASP A 273 3.21 -2.19 -10.56
N TYR A 274 2.96 -1.02 -9.98
CA TYR A 274 2.31 -0.89 -8.69
C TYR A 274 0.82 -0.66 -8.85
N GLY A 275 0.02 -1.19 -7.91
CA GLY A 275 -1.34 -0.69 -7.70
C GLY A 275 -1.28 0.77 -7.26
N ILE A 276 -0.58 1.02 -6.16
CA ILE A 276 -0.26 2.38 -5.67
C ILE A 276 1.25 2.54 -5.51
N MET A 277 1.80 3.58 -6.12
CA MET A 277 3.14 4.09 -5.84
C MET A 277 3.03 5.54 -5.38
N ALA A 278 3.40 5.81 -4.13
CA ALA A 278 3.25 7.14 -3.54
C ALA A 278 4.53 7.66 -2.86
N MET A 279 4.70 8.97 -2.92
CA MET A 279 5.66 9.77 -2.18
C MET A 279 4.89 10.67 -1.22
N MET A 280 5.10 10.49 0.08
CA MET A 280 4.33 11.16 1.13
C MET A 280 5.15 12.25 1.82
N GLY A 281 4.62 13.46 1.85
CA GLY A 281 5.13 14.58 2.63
C GLY A 281 4.64 14.57 4.07
N LYS A 282 4.67 15.73 4.71
CA LYS A 282 4.12 15.90 6.06
C LYS A 282 2.61 15.64 6.05
N GLY A 283 2.12 14.85 6.99
CA GLY A 283 0.70 14.55 7.15
C GLY A 283 0.46 13.06 7.35
N HIS A 284 -0.76 12.65 7.02
CA HIS A 284 -1.25 11.30 7.21
C HIS A 284 -1.87 10.78 5.92
N MET A 285 -1.53 9.55 5.55
CA MET A 285 -2.15 8.83 4.44
C MET A 285 -2.90 7.61 4.97
N GLU A 286 -4.15 7.44 4.54
CA GLU A 286 -4.97 6.28 4.84
C GLU A 286 -5.30 5.56 3.52
N ILE A 287 -4.82 4.34 3.36
CA ILE A 287 -5.13 3.48 2.22
C ILE A 287 -5.97 2.32 2.76
N CYS A 288 -7.28 2.40 2.58
CA CYS A 288 -8.17 1.47 3.24
C CYS A 288 -9.37 1.04 2.41
N ASN A 289 -9.89 -0.14 2.73
CA ASN A 289 -11.03 -0.71 2.01
C ASN A 289 -10.81 -0.85 0.50
N ASN A 290 -9.62 -1.26 0.06
CA ASN A 290 -9.32 -1.46 -1.35
C ASN A 290 -9.10 -2.94 -1.69
N VAL A 291 -9.31 -3.29 -2.95
CA VAL A 291 -8.97 -4.59 -3.51
C VAL A 291 -7.80 -4.44 -4.48
N PHE A 292 -6.75 -5.23 -4.27
CA PHE A 292 -5.59 -5.31 -5.16
C PHE A 292 -5.46 -6.73 -5.68
N VAL A 293 -5.52 -6.92 -6.99
CA VAL A 293 -5.48 -8.25 -7.62
C VAL A 293 -4.60 -8.24 -8.85
N SER A 294 -3.62 -9.15 -8.93
CA SER A 294 -2.76 -9.26 -10.12
C SER A 294 -1.95 -7.98 -10.42
N CYS A 295 -1.33 -7.40 -9.39
CA CYS A 295 -0.40 -6.27 -9.52
C CYS A 295 1.04 -6.76 -9.68
N ARG A 296 1.79 -6.28 -10.68
CA ARG A 296 3.09 -6.87 -11.04
C ARG A 296 4.34 -6.39 -10.30
N TYR A 297 4.44 -5.39 -9.44
CA TYR A 297 5.66 -5.21 -8.59
C TYR A 297 5.29 -5.30 -7.13
N ALA A 298 4.41 -4.42 -6.69
CA ALA A 298 3.74 -4.55 -5.42
C ALA A 298 2.31 -4.02 -5.52
N ALA A 299 1.44 -4.47 -4.63
CA ALA A 299 0.11 -3.87 -4.57
C ALA A 299 0.20 -2.41 -4.09
N CYS A 300 0.98 -2.15 -3.04
CA CYS A 300 1.14 -0.80 -2.49
C CYS A 300 2.57 -0.54 -2.01
N GLN A 301 3.11 0.62 -2.41
CA GLN A 301 4.35 1.18 -1.90
C GLN A 301 4.19 2.68 -1.65
N VAL A 302 4.42 3.11 -0.41
CA VAL A 302 4.42 4.52 -0.02
C VAL A 302 5.74 4.83 0.64
N ARG A 303 6.51 5.79 0.12
CA ARG A 303 7.77 6.24 0.71
C ARG A 303 7.60 7.65 1.25
N GLY A 304 8.16 7.92 2.43
CA GLY A 304 8.26 9.28 2.93
C GLY A 304 9.27 10.09 2.13
N ASN A 305 8.86 11.28 1.71
CA ASN A 305 9.64 12.23 0.95
C ASN A 305 9.70 13.55 1.72
N VAL A 306 10.42 13.48 2.84
CA VAL A 306 10.68 14.56 3.79
C VAL A 306 12.13 14.49 4.26
N LYS A 307 12.63 15.56 4.88
CA LYS A 307 13.93 15.54 5.56
C LYS A 307 13.85 14.73 6.85
N ASP A 308 14.97 14.20 7.31
CA ASP A 308 15.09 13.47 8.59
C ASP A 308 14.38 14.17 9.77
N SER A 309 14.53 15.50 9.89
CA SER A 309 13.91 16.31 10.95
C SER A 309 12.39 16.37 10.91
N ASP A 310 11.78 15.93 9.81
CA ASP A 310 10.36 16.04 9.55
C ASP A 310 9.67 14.66 9.52
N ILE A 311 10.42 13.56 9.62
CA ILE A 311 9.86 12.19 9.59
C ILE A 311 8.80 11.99 10.68
N GLU A 312 8.95 12.62 11.84
CA GLU A 312 7.98 12.55 12.95
C GLU A 312 6.58 13.05 12.59
N PHE A 313 6.42 13.78 11.47
CA PHE A 313 5.15 14.31 11.00
C PHE A 313 4.54 13.50 9.84
N VAL A 314 5.04 12.30 9.56
CA VAL A 314 4.55 11.45 8.48
C VAL A 314 4.06 10.14 9.03
N SER A 315 2.78 9.82 8.80
CA SER A 315 2.18 8.53 9.16
C SER A 315 1.35 7.93 8.03
N LEU A 316 1.17 6.60 8.08
CA LEU A 316 0.45 5.83 7.07
C LEU A 316 -0.37 4.71 7.73
N ASP A 317 -1.65 4.64 7.40
CA ASP A 317 -2.51 3.50 7.73
C ASP A 317 -2.82 2.72 6.44
N PHE A 318 -2.58 1.41 6.46
CA PHE A 318 -2.94 0.47 5.41
C PHE A 318 -3.83 -0.62 6.00
N HIS A 319 -5.14 -0.50 5.85
CA HIS A 319 -6.05 -1.39 6.57
C HIS A 319 -7.35 -1.75 5.84
N HIS A 320 -7.94 -2.89 6.20
CA HIS A 320 -9.11 -3.44 5.50
C HIS A 320 -8.90 -3.56 3.99
N ASN A 321 -7.69 -3.87 3.52
CA ASN A 321 -7.43 -4.13 2.10
C ASN A 321 -7.38 -5.64 1.83
N THR A 322 -7.91 -6.06 0.69
CA THR A 322 -7.70 -7.41 0.16
C THR A 322 -6.62 -7.36 -0.90
N VAL A 323 -5.48 -8.01 -0.66
CA VAL A 323 -4.29 -7.95 -1.52
C VAL A 323 -3.92 -9.35 -1.97
N MET A 324 -4.04 -9.60 -3.27
CA MET A 324 -3.84 -10.92 -3.82
C MET A 324 -3.11 -10.96 -5.16
N PHE A 325 -2.44 -12.10 -5.39
CA PHE A 325 -1.81 -12.40 -6.67
C PHE A 325 -0.82 -11.32 -7.14
N THR A 326 -0.04 -10.73 -6.24
CA THR A 326 1.06 -9.86 -6.69
C THR A 326 2.15 -10.71 -7.36
N TRP A 327 2.76 -10.15 -8.40
CA TRP A 327 3.74 -10.85 -9.23
C TRP A 327 5.12 -10.19 -9.14
N THR A 328 6.16 -10.95 -9.47
CA THR A 328 7.53 -10.47 -9.56
C THR A 328 7.74 -9.64 -10.83
N ARG A 329 8.80 -8.82 -10.87
CA ARG A 329 9.10 -7.96 -12.04
C ARG A 329 9.21 -8.74 -13.33
N THR A 330 9.88 -9.88 -13.23
CA THR A 330 10.14 -10.80 -14.34
C THR A 330 9.50 -12.15 -14.04
N LYS A 331 9.28 -12.94 -15.09
CA LYS A 331 8.83 -14.33 -15.01
C LYS A 331 9.86 -15.27 -14.38
N ALA A 332 11.05 -14.77 -14.03
CA ALA A 332 12.10 -15.51 -13.35
C ALA A 332 11.94 -15.53 -11.82
N PHE A 333 11.00 -14.75 -11.27
CA PHE A 333 10.68 -14.72 -9.83
C PHE A 333 11.84 -14.29 -8.93
N GLU A 334 12.67 -13.37 -9.41
CA GLU A 334 13.91 -12.91 -8.75
C GLU A 334 13.67 -11.77 -7.76
N ASP A 335 12.88 -10.76 -8.14
CA ASP A 335 12.57 -9.60 -7.31
C ASP A 335 11.11 -9.13 -7.45
N MET A 336 10.70 -8.25 -6.54
CA MET A 336 9.33 -7.74 -6.41
C MET A 336 8.30 -8.82 -6.02
N GLY A 337 7.00 -8.64 -6.25
CA GLY A 337 5.94 -9.58 -5.85
C GLY A 337 5.44 -9.41 -4.41
N GLN A 338 5.56 -8.21 -3.84
CA GLN A 338 5.10 -7.91 -2.48
C GLN A 338 3.65 -7.45 -2.45
N GLY A 339 2.89 -7.79 -1.41
CA GLY A 339 1.61 -7.14 -1.14
C GLY A 339 1.83 -5.69 -0.68
N PHE A 340 2.39 -5.52 0.52
CA PHE A 340 2.71 -4.22 1.10
C PHE A 340 4.20 -4.11 1.46
N ARG A 341 4.76 -2.90 1.38
CA ARG A 341 6.19 -2.65 1.70
C ARG A 341 6.32 -1.52 2.72
N PHE A 342 6.97 -1.82 3.84
CA PHE A 342 7.39 -0.81 4.80
C PHE A 342 8.61 -0.05 4.26
N MET A 343 8.36 1.14 3.73
CA MET A 343 9.42 2.01 3.20
C MET A 343 9.98 2.94 4.28
N ASN A 344 11.01 3.70 3.90
CA ASN A 344 11.63 4.72 4.74
C ASN A 344 10.92 6.07 4.67
N GLY A 345 11.27 6.97 5.58
CA GLY A 345 10.80 8.34 5.64
C GLY A 345 9.45 8.54 6.33
N ILE A 346 8.91 7.50 6.97
CA ILE A 346 7.61 7.52 7.65
C ILE A 346 7.81 7.10 9.11
N ARG A 347 7.30 7.89 10.06
CA ARG A 347 7.46 7.63 11.50
C ARG A 347 6.64 6.42 11.95
N THR A 348 5.36 6.42 11.62
CA THR A 348 4.42 5.37 12.04
C THR A 348 3.70 4.82 10.83
N ILE A 349 3.78 3.51 10.65
CA ILE A 349 3.08 2.77 9.61
C ILE A 349 2.24 1.69 10.30
N ASP A 350 0.92 1.81 10.24
CA ASP A 350 -0.04 0.83 10.77
C ASP A 350 -0.61 -0.05 9.63
N VAL A 351 -0.29 -1.34 9.65
CA VAL A 351 -0.78 -2.34 8.67
C VAL A 351 -1.68 -3.33 9.38
N HIS A 352 -3.00 -3.22 9.21
CA HIS A 352 -3.94 -4.05 10.00
C HIS A 352 -5.26 -4.39 9.33
N ASN A 353 -5.93 -5.43 9.82
CA ASN A 353 -7.22 -5.88 9.30
C ASN A 353 -7.21 -6.17 7.78
N ASN A 354 -6.05 -6.49 7.19
CA ASN A 354 -5.95 -6.82 5.77
C ASN A 354 -6.07 -8.33 5.55
N ILE A 355 -6.30 -8.72 4.30
CA ILE A 355 -6.11 -10.09 3.80
C ILE A 355 -5.00 -10.06 2.77
N PHE A 356 -3.91 -10.78 3.01
CA PHE A 356 -2.82 -10.98 2.05
C PHE A 356 -2.80 -12.43 1.58
N GLY A 357 -3.02 -12.69 0.29
CA GLY A 357 -2.99 -14.07 -0.18
C GLY A 357 -2.50 -14.30 -1.59
N CYS A 358 -1.93 -15.47 -1.82
CA CYS A 358 -1.41 -15.86 -3.13
C CYS A 358 -0.41 -14.85 -3.73
N ASN A 359 0.39 -14.17 -2.91
CA ASN A 359 1.43 -13.26 -3.39
C ASN A 359 2.70 -14.03 -3.76
N SER A 360 3.23 -13.77 -4.96
CA SER A 360 4.35 -14.54 -5.54
C SER A 360 5.67 -14.38 -4.79
N ASN A 361 5.82 -13.33 -3.97
CA ASN A 361 6.98 -13.16 -3.11
C ASN A 361 6.63 -13.09 -1.62
N CYS A 362 5.91 -12.06 -1.18
CA CYS A 362 5.46 -11.99 0.20
C CYS A 362 4.17 -11.17 0.38
N GLY A 363 3.43 -11.43 1.45
CA GLY A 363 2.31 -10.59 1.86
C GLY A 363 2.78 -9.20 2.25
N VAL A 364 3.77 -9.15 3.15
CA VAL A 364 4.34 -7.90 3.68
C VAL A 364 5.87 -7.95 3.70
N GLU A 365 6.53 -6.85 3.35
CA GLU A 365 7.98 -6.72 3.33
C GLU A 365 8.46 -5.59 4.27
N ARG A 366 9.41 -5.91 5.15
CA ARG A 366 10.11 -4.98 6.05
C ARG A 366 11.63 -5.09 5.87
N VAL A 367 12.13 -4.73 4.69
CA VAL A 367 13.56 -4.78 4.35
C VAL A 367 14.23 -3.41 4.25
N PHE A 368 13.46 -2.31 4.27
CA PHE A 368 13.99 -0.95 4.25
C PHE A 368 14.18 -0.42 5.66
N TYR A 369 15.45 -0.16 5.99
CA TYR A 369 15.90 0.42 7.25
C TYR A 369 16.36 1.85 7.00
N GLU A 370 16.09 2.74 7.94
CA GLU A 370 16.64 4.10 7.90
C GLU A 370 18.16 4.04 7.98
N ALA A 371 18.83 4.83 7.12
CA ALA A 371 20.28 4.96 7.17
C ALA A 371 20.74 5.56 8.51
N ASN A 372 19.92 6.47 9.07
CA ASN A 372 20.12 7.03 10.40
C ASN A 372 19.58 6.07 11.47
N LYS A 373 20.49 5.46 12.23
CA LYS A 373 20.17 4.46 13.26
C LYS A 373 19.29 5.00 14.39
N GLU A 374 19.33 6.29 14.70
CA GLU A 374 18.46 6.86 15.73
C GLU A 374 17.03 7.05 15.21
N LEU A 375 16.87 7.35 13.92
CA LEU A 375 15.55 7.41 13.30
C LEU A 375 14.95 6.02 13.12
N GLU A 376 15.77 5.02 12.79
CA GLU A 376 15.34 3.62 12.71
C GLU A 376 14.75 3.11 14.03
N LYS A 377 15.39 3.40 15.17
CA LYS A 377 14.88 3.00 16.50
C LYS A 377 13.51 3.62 16.83
N LEU A 378 13.20 4.75 16.22
CA LEU A 378 11.95 5.47 16.41
C LEU A 378 10.90 5.10 15.35
N LYS A 379 11.24 4.28 14.36
CA LYS A 379 10.32 3.87 13.29
C LYS A 379 9.37 2.82 13.83
N GLU A 380 8.08 3.13 13.80
CA GLU A 380 7.02 2.22 14.24
C GLU A 380 6.49 1.49 13.00
N SER A 381 6.88 0.23 12.85
CA SER A 381 6.42 -0.65 11.78
C SER A 381 5.39 -1.61 12.38
N ASN A 382 4.16 -1.17 12.50
CA ASN A 382 3.08 -1.91 13.13
C ASN A 382 2.42 -2.86 12.12
N LEU A 383 2.23 -4.11 12.51
CA LEU A 383 1.63 -5.13 11.67
C LEU A 383 0.78 -6.04 12.55
N TYR A 384 -0.54 -5.85 12.60
CA TYR A 384 -1.41 -6.54 13.56
C TYR A 384 -2.77 -6.89 12.94
N ASP A 385 -3.44 -7.92 13.46
CA ASP A 385 -4.77 -8.34 13.00
C ASP A 385 -4.87 -8.51 11.46
N ASN A 386 -3.90 -9.15 10.81
CA ASN A 386 -4.00 -9.48 9.38
C ASN A 386 -4.20 -10.99 9.15
N TYR A 387 -4.89 -11.31 8.06
CA TYR A 387 -5.00 -12.68 7.57
C TYR A 387 -4.04 -12.96 6.41
N TYR A 388 -3.47 -14.17 6.42
CA TYR A 388 -2.54 -14.63 5.40
C TYR A 388 -2.96 -15.99 4.83
N PHE A 389 -2.74 -16.23 3.54
CA PHE A 389 -2.85 -17.58 2.97
C PHE A 389 -2.09 -17.70 1.65
N ALA A 390 -1.42 -18.84 1.42
CA ALA A 390 -0.79 -19.18 0.14
C ALA A 390 0.18 -18.14 -0.45
N ASN A 391 0.69 -17.21 0.36
CA ASN A 391 1.82 -16.37 -0.03
C ASN A 391 3.08 -17.24 -0.10
N LYS A 392 4.04 -16.87 -0.95
CA LYS A 392 5.37 -17.51 -0.86
C LYS A 392 5.99 -17.28 0.52
N ARG A 393 5.75 -16.12 1.14
CA ARG A 393 6.10 -15.75 2.51
C ARG A 393 5.04 -14.81 3.08
N ASP A 394 4.73 -14.89 4.37
CA ASP A 394 3.75 -13.95 4.96
C ASP A 394 4.40 -12.60 5.23
N LEU A 395 5.44 -12.60 6.06
CA LEU A 395 6.31 -11.45 6.30
C LEU A 395 7.75 -11.77 5.85
N GLU A 396 8.32 -10.86 5.06
CA GLU A 396 9.75 -10.85 4.74
C GLU A 396 10.47 -9.76 5.54
N ILE A 397 11.53 -10.12 6.24
CA ILE A 397 12.46 -9.19 6.90
C ILE A 397 13.88 -9.40 6.38
N ALA A 398 14.70 -8.37 6.38
CA ALA A 398 16.13 -8.51 6.11
C ALA A 398 16.91 -8.27 7.40
N SER A 399 17.83 -9.17 7.77
CA SER A 399 18.82 -8.81 8.79
C SER A 399 19.86 -7.87 8.16
N MET A 400 20.31 -6.84 8.87
CA MET A 400 21.24 -5.84 8.35
C MET A 400 22.50 -6.50 7.77
N GLY A 401 22.57 -6.65 6.44
CA GLY A 401 23.69 -7.27 5.72
C GLY A 401 23.64 -8.80 5.56
N ALA A 402 22.52 -9.48 5.85
CA ALA A 402 22.36 -10.92 5.69
C ALA A 402 21.15 -11.30 4.82
N ALA A 403 21.02 -12.60 4.53
CA ALA A 403 19.90 -13.16 3.76
C ALA A 403 18.54 -12.81 4.41
N THR A 404 17.52 -12.65 3.57
CA THR A 404 16.15 -12.37 3.98
C THR A 404 15.56 -13.54 4.76
N ILE A 405 14.81 -13.24 5.80
CA ILE A 405 14.11 -14.22 6.65
C ILE A 405 12.63 -14.18 6.29
N SER A 406 12.04 -15.37 6.18
CA SER A 406 10.58 -15.53 6.09
C SER A 406 10.02 -15.76 7.48
N VAL A 407 9.07 -14.92 7.88
CA VAL A 407 8.34 -15.04 9.14
C VAL A 407 6.91 -15.44 8.82
N PRO A 408 6.45 -16.63 9.25
CA PRO A 408 5.05 -17.03 9.06
C PRO A 408 4.13 -16.19 9.95
N ALA A 409 2.86 -16.05 9.56
CA ALA A 409 1.88 -15.22 10.27
C ALA A 409 1.84 -15.46 11.79
N SER A 410 1.89 -16.73 12.20
CA SER A 410 1.85 -17.18 13.60
C SER A 410 3.07 -16.79 14.45
N ARG A 411 4.14 -16.26 13.84
CA ARG A 411 5.38 -15.86 14.53
C ARG A 411 5.74 -14.40 14.31
N ILE A 412 4.83 -13.59 13.76
CA ILE A 412 5.08 -12.16 13.54
C ILE A 412 5.39 -11.44 14.86
N GLU A 413 4.81 -11.86 15.98
CA GLU A 413 5.12 -11.32 17.31
C GLU A 413 6.59 -11.51 17.75
N GLU A 414 7.31 -12.45 17.14
CA GLU A 414 8.73 -12.70 17.41
C GLU A 414 9.66 -11.82 16.55
N ALA A 415 9.12 -11.10 15.56
CA ALA A 415 9.91 -10.25 14.68
C ALA A 415 10.23 -8.91 15.35
N GLU A 416 11.45 -8.76 15.88
CA GLU A 416 11.89 -7.55 16.60
C GLU A 416 11.79 -6.25 15.80
N GLN A 417 11.72 -6.34 14.47
CA GLN A 417 11.59 -5.19 13.56
C GLN A 417 10.14 -4.70 13.40
N ILE A 418 9.17 -5.44 13.94
CA ILE A 418 7.76 -5.08 13.96
C ILE A 418 7.40 -4.58 15.35
N GLY A 419 6.66 -3.48 15.41
CA GLY A 419 6.14 -2.93 16.66
C GLY A 419 6.01 -1.41 16.64
N PRO A 420 5.36 -0.85 17.68
CA PRO A 420 4.91 -1.51 18.92
C PRO A 420 3.68 -2.43 18.85
N LYS A 421 2.88 -2.44 17.78
CA LYS A 421 1.69 -3.32 17.63
C LYS A 421 1.99 -4.47 16.67
N TYR A 422 1.79 -5.71 17.10
CA TYR A 422 2.17 -6.91 16.30
C TYR A 422 1.24 -8.11 16.48
N GLU A 423 0.24 -8.03 17.36
CA GLU A 423 -0.60 -9.16 17.75
C GLU A 423 -1.68 -9.49 16.70
N GLY A 424 -2.30 -10.67 16.82
CA GLY A 424 -3.52 -11.02 16.08
C GLY A 424 -3.33 -11.42 14.61
N ASN A 425 -2.12 -11.34 14.07
CA ASN A 425 -1.80 -11.91 12.76
C ASN A 425 -1.92 -13.44 12.77
N LYS A 426 -2.55 -13.99 11.73
CA LYS A 426 -2.84 -15.41 11.66
C LYS A 426 -3.15 -15.85 10.23
N ASP A 427 -3.09 -17.15 9.99
CA ASP A 427 -3.58 -17.72 8.75
C ASP A 427 -5.09 -17.47 8.61
N LEU A 428 -5.56 -17.32 7.37
CA LEU A 428 -6.98 -17.23 7.07
C LEU A 428 -7.68 -18.53 7.56
N PRO A 429 -8.66 -18.44 8.48
CA PRO A 429 -9.23 -19.63 9.06
C PRO A 429 -10.19 -20.31 8.08
N GLU A 430 -10.33 -21.64 8.20
CA GLU A 430 -11.21 -22.45 7.34
C GLU A 430 -12.67 -21.97 7.35
N SER A 431 -13.11 -21.31 8.43
CA SER A 431 -14.44 -20.71 8.54
C SER A 431 -14.72 -19.65 7.47
N GLU A 432 -13.68 -19.02 6.92
CA GLU A 432 -13.78 -18.01 5.87
C GLU A 432 -13.76 -18.62 4.46
N LYS A 433 -14.14 -19.90 4.31
CA LYS A 433 -14.21 -20.56 3.00
C LYS A 433 -15.00 -19.77 1.94
N ALA A 434 -16.03 -19.03 2.36
CA ALA A 434 -16.81 -18.18 1.46
C ALA A 434 -15.97 -17.09 0.76
N PHE A 435 -14.87 -16.63 1.38
CA PHE A 435 -13.89 -15.77 0.75
C PHE A 435 -13.13 -16.51 -0.36
N ILE A 436 -12.68 -17.74 -0.09
CA ILE A 436 -11.99 -18.56 -1.09
C ILE A 436 -12.91 -18.85 -2.29
N ASP A 437 -14.18 -19.12 -2.04
CA ASP A 437 -15.19 -19.37 -3.08
C ASP A 437 -15.52 -18.13 -3.93
N ALA A 438 -15.19 -16.92 -3.44
CA ALA A 438 -15.36 -15.66 -4.17
C ALA A 438 -14.21 -15.33 -5.13
N ILE A 439 -13.03 -15.95 -4.94
CA ILE A 439 -11.88 -15.80 -5.84
C ILE A 439 -12.20 -16.44 -7.19
N ASP A 440 -11.71 -15.86 -8.29
CA ASP A 440 -11.80 -16.51 -9.60
C ASP A 440 -11.14 -17.89 -9.57
N LYS A 441 -11.97 -18.93 -9.66
CA LYS A 441 -11.54 -20.32 -9.47
C LYS A 441 -10.48 -20.75 -10.48
N PRO A 442 -10.64 -20.53 -11.80
CA PRO A 442 -9.59 -20.85 -12.77
C PRO A 442 -8.25 -20.17 -12.46
N TYR A 443 -8.28 -18.90 -12.06
CA TYR A 443 -7.07 -18.17 -11.71
C TYR A 443 -6.40 -18.74 -10.46
N LEU A 444 -7.16 -18.99 -9.40
CA LEU A 444 -6.68 -19.59 -8.16
C LEU A 444 -6.08 -20.99 -8.41
N GLU A 445 -6.78 -21.86 -9.14
CA GLU A 445 -6.27 -23.19 -9.50
C GLU A 445 -4.99 -23.10 -10.32
N GLY A 446 -4.89 -22.13 -11.23
CA GLY A 446 -3.66 -21.86 -11.99
C GLY A 446 -2.50 -21.44 -11.10
N TYR A 447 -2.74 -20.56 -10.13
CA TYR A 447 -1.72 -20.09 -9.20
C TYR A 447 -1.26 -21.20 -8.26
N MET A 448 -2.20 -21.96 -7.68
CA MET A 448 -1.89 -23.06 -6.75
C MET A 448 -1.16 -24.23 -7.44
N SER A 449 -1.25 -24.32 -8.77
CA SER A 449 -0.54 -25.30 -9.58
C SER A 449 0.69 -24.73 -10.31
N LEU A 450 1.13 -23.53 -9.95
CA LEU A 450 2.28 -22.85 -10.55
C LEU A 450 3.53 -23.74 -10.51
N LYS A 451 4.17 -23.89 -11.67
CA LYS A 451 5.44 -24.60 -11.86
C LYS A 451 6.38 -23.71 -12.64
N ILE A 452 7.66 -23.68 -12.23
CA ILE A 452 8.73 -23.00 -12.97
C ILE A 452 9.60 -24.07 -13.61
N ILE A 453 9.63 -24.09 -14.94
CA ILE A 453 10.54 -24.95 -15.72
C ILE A 453 11.77 -24.12 -16.05
N GLN A 454 12.93 -24.58 -15.61
CA GLN A 454 14.23 -23.99 -15.90
C GLN A 454 15.04 -24.98 -16.74
N SER A 455 15.53 -24.54 -17.90
CA SER A 455 16.42 -25.33 -18.74
C SER A 455 17.67 -24.53 -19.07
N GLU A 456 18.83 -25.06 -18.70
CA GLU A 456 20.13 -24.48 -19.00
C GLU A 456 20.80 -25.26 -20.14
N SER A 457 21.42 -24.55 -21.07
CA SER A 457 22.24 -25.14 -22.11
C SER A 457 23.59 -24.42 -22.16
N TYR A 458 24.65 -25.21 -22.07
CA TYR A 458 26.02 -24.73 -22.20
C TYR A 458 26.73 -25.61 -23.23
N ASN A 459 27.16 -24.98 -24.32
CA ASN A 459 27.98 -25.64 -25.32
C ASN A 459 29.37 -25.00 -25.31
N ALA A 460 30.32 -25.65 -24.62
CA ALA A 460 31.72 -25.24 -24.63
C ALA A 460 32.26 -25.14 -26.08
N ASN A 461 31.76 -25.96 -27.00
CA ASN A 461 32.22 -26.00 -28.39
C ASN A 461 31.42 -25.08 -29.31
N SER A 462 30.56 -24.18 -28.80
CA SER A 462 29.95 -23.15 -29.63
C SER A 462 31.03 -22.23 -30.21
N ALA A 463 30.82 -21.70 -31.42
CA ALA A 463 31.78 -20.79 -32.05
C ALA A 463 32.09 -19.59 -31.13
N ALA A 464 31.08 -19.04 -30.46
CA ALA A 464 31.24 -17.96 -29.48
C ALA A 464 32.10 -18.37 -28.27
N ASN A 465 31.88 -19.56 -27.69
CA ASN A 465 32.65 -20.00 -26.53
C ASN A 465 34.07 -20.43 -26.86
N GLN A 466 34.31 -20.93 -28.07
CA GLN A 466 35.65 -21.17 -28.58
C GLN A 466 36.43 -19.84 -28.72
N VAL A 467 35.80 -18.82 -29.28
CA VAL A 467 36.37 -17.47 -29.38
C VAL A 467 36.61 -16.86 -28.00
N ASN A 468 35.63 -16.89 -27.10
CA ASN A 468 35.77 -16.32 -25.75
C ASN A 468 36.95 -16.97 -25.00
N ARG A 469 37.16 -18.29 -25.13
CA ARG A 469 38.35 -18.95 -24.57
C ARG A 469 39.66 -18.43 -25.14
N MET A 470 39.75 -18.22 -26.45
CA MET A 470 40.96 -17.71 -27.10
C MET A 470 41.32 -16.30 -26.61
N PHE A 471 40.30 -15.48 -26.29
CA PHE A 471 40.48 -14.12 -25.78
C PHE A 471 40.49 -14.01 -24.25
N GLY A 472 40.41 -15.13 -23.51
CA GLY A 472 40.32 -15.12 -22.05
C GLY A 472 39.04 -14.48 -21.50
N LEU A 473 37.98 -14.43 -22.31
CA LEU A 473 36.67 -13.89 -21.95
C LEU A 473 35.78 -14.97 -21.32
N ASN A 474 34.77 -14.52 -20.58
CA ASN A 474 33.74 -15.39 -20.01
C ASN A 474 32.97 -16.13 -21.12
N GLN A 475 32.75 -17.42 -20.93
CA GLN A 475 31.91 -18.22 -21.83
C GLN A 475 30.43 -17.97 -21.51
N GLN A 476 29.59 -18.18 -22.51
CA GLN A 476 28.14 -17.91 -22.47
C GLN A 476 27.34 -19.22 -22.57
N GLY A 477 26.27 -19.31 -21.79
CA GLY A 477 25.22 -20.34 -21.91
C GLY A 477 23.89 -19.70 -22.26
N SER A 478 22.86 -20.53 -22.47
CA SER A 478 21.48 -20.09 -22.59
C SER A 478 20.67 -20.66 -21.44
N GLU A 479 19.85 -19.84 -20.80
CA GLU A 479 18.86 -20.28 -19.83
C GLU A 479 17.46 -19.99 -20.37
N ILE A 480 16.53 -20.90 -20.13
CA ILE A 480 15.12 -20.65 -20.42
C ILE A 480 14.30 -20.92 -19.16
N VAL A 481 13.68 -19.85 -18.64
CA VAL A 481 12.71 -19.92 -17.55
C VAL A 481 11.29 -19.81 -18.12
N ARG A 482 10.46 -20.81 -17.84
CA ARG A 482 9.05 -20.89 -18.27
C ARG A 482 8.15 -21.22 -17.08
N PRO A 483 7.42 -20.24 -16.54
CA PRO A 483 6.38 -20.53 -15.58
C PRO A 483 5.09 -21.00 -16.27
N SER A 484 4.35 -21.91 -15.64
CA SER A 484 3.03 -22.36 -16.10
C SER A 484 1.96 -21.26 -16.02
N MET A 485 2.20 -20.22 -15.22
CA MET A 485 1.37 -19.03 -15.07
C MET A 485 2.26 -17.85 -14.67
N TYR A 486 2.02 -16.66 -15.23
CA TYR A 486 2.72 -15.45 -14.80
C TYR A 486 1.93 -14.21 -15.21
N CYS A 487 1.41 -13.47 -14.22
CA CYS A 487 0.58 -12.28 -14.44
C CYS A 487 -0.48 -12.50 -15.51
N ASN A 488 -1.15 -13.65 -15.61
CA ASN A 488 -2.24 -13.81 -16.59
C ASN A 488 -3.33 -12.76 -16.28
N LYS A 489 -4.17 -12.39 -17.27
CA LYS A 489 -5.23 -11.42 -17.03
C LYS A 489 -6.25 -11.99 -16.04
N TYR A 490 -6.48 -11.27 -14.95
CA TYR A 490 -7.55 -11.53 -13.99
C TYR A 490 -8.85 -10.85 -14.45
N PRO A 491 -10.03 -11.51 -14.35
CA PRO A 491 -11.32 -10.88 -14.65
C PRO A 491 -11.63 -9.77 -13.64
N TRP A 492 -11.53 -8.51 -14.05
CA TRP A 492 -11.68 -7.36 -13.14
C TRP A 492 -13.03 -7.33 -12.41
N GLU A 493 -14.11 -7.80 -13.05
CA GLU A 493 -15.42 -7.88 -12.43
C GLU A 493 -15.42 -8.77 -11.18
N LYS A 494 -14.64 -9.86 -11.22
CA LYS A 494 -14.48 -10.79 -10.10
C LYS A 494 -13.66 -10.23 -8.96
N ALA A 495 -12.84 -9.21 -9.19
CA ALA A 495 -12.13 -8.56 -8.09
C ALA A 495 -13.12 -7.83 -7.16
N LYS A 496 -14.21 -7.27 -7.70
CA LYS A 496 -15.26 -6.62 -6.91
C LYS A 496 -16.03 -7.60 -6.01
N ASP A 497 -16.13 -8.86 -6.42
CA ASP A 497 -16.79 -9.90 -5.62
C ASP A 497 -16.05 -10.15 -4.29
N LEU A 498 -14.86 -9.59 -4.06
CA LEU A 498 -14.09 -9.74 -2.82
C LEU A 498 -14.52 -8.77 -1.70
N PHE A 499 -15.27 -7.72 -2.00
CA PHE A 499 -15.79 -6.80 -1.00
C PHE A 499 -16.77 -7.50 -0.04
N GLY A 500 -16.58 -7.27 1.27
CA GLY A 500 -17.48 -7.74 2.32
C GLY A 500 -17.45 -9.23 2.59
N LYS A 501 -16.45 -9.96 2.07
CA LYS A 501 -16.41 -11.43 2.17
C LYS A 501 -15.90 -11.96 3.51
N VAL A 502 -15.13 -11.17 4.24
CA VAL A 502 -14.71 -11.48 5.62
C VAL A 502 -15.02 -10.27 6.49
N ALA A 503 -15.83 -10.47 7.53
CA ALA A 503 -16.24 -9.38 8.39
C ALA A 503 -15.04 -8.83 9.18
N GLY A 504 -14.80 -7.53 9.08
CA GLY A 504 -13.73 -6.83 9.80
C GLY A 504 -12.31 -7.12 9.31
N TYR A 505 -12.14 -7.86 8.19
CA TYR A 505 -10.84 -8.11 7.57
C TYR A 505 -10.93 -8.05 6.04
N GLY A 506 -9.89 -7.53 5.40
CA GLY A 506 -9.90 -7.28 3.97
C GLY A 506 -10.91 -6.20 3.59
N ALA A 507 -11.16 -6.05 2.30
CA ALA A 507 -12.11 -5.08 1.79
C ALA A 507 -13.54 -5.40 2.29
N GLN A 508 -14.16 -4.44 2.95
CA GLN A 508 -15.53 -4.43 3.48
C GLN A 508 -16.53 -3.86 2.47
N ILE A 509 -17.82 -4.14 2.65
CA ILE A 509 -18.87 -3.52 1.82
C ILE A 509 -18.75 -1.99 1.99
N PRO A 510 -18.52 -1.23 0.91
CA PRO A 510 -18.43 0.23 0.98
C PRO A 510 -19.75 0.85 1.46
N GLU A 511 -19.66 1.85 2.32
CA GLU A 511 -20.81 2.59 2.86
C GLU A 511 -21.42 3.60 1.87
#